data_AF-A0A8C5UWU0-F1
#
_entry.id   AF-A0A8C5UWU0-F1
#
_cell.length_a   1.000
_cell.length_b   1.000
_cell.length_c   1.000
_cell.angle_alpha   90.00
_cell.angle_beta   90.00
_cell.angle_gamma   90.00
#
_symmetry.space_group_name_H-M   'P 1'
#
loop_
_entity.id
_entity.type
_entity.pdbx_description
1 polymer ?
#
loop_
_entity_poly.entity_id
_entity_poly.type
_entity_poly.pdbx_seq_one_letter_code
_entity_poly.pdbx_strand_id
1 'polypeptide(L)'
;MKMHFCIPVSQQRPDALGGRYVLYSVYLDGFLFCKVRYSQLHGWNEQLRRVFGNCLPPFPPKYYLAMTTAMADERRNQLEQYLQNLTSDPNVLGSDVFVEFLKLAQLNTFNVATKKASLDVFLPNGRSTEVEILTSDTAERVLEVVAHKIGLCRELLGYFGLFLIRFCKEGKLSVVKKLADFELPYVSLRSSEVESCKVGLRKWYMDPSLDAMLMDCRVAVDLLYMQAIQDIEKGWAKPTQVQRQELEALQKEDNQTKFLELSREVRHYGHMQLDPCTCDYPEPGCGAVLSVGNNEISCCITLPGNQTQDVIFQMNRVKCWQVTFLGTLLDLDGPQRTLNQNLELRFQYSEESRWQWFVIYTKQAFLLSSCLKKMISEKMVKLAAENPEMQIEVPEQGKSNKYHIHQSQQKDYSSFLPRTSKSKIAKDDCVFGTIKEEDL
;
A
#
# COMPACT_ATOMS: atom_id res chain seq x y z
N MET A 1 10.30 0.89 -2.48
CA MET A 1 10.20 1.26 -1.04
C MET A 1 9.46 0.14 -0.33
N LYS A 2 9.98 -0.38 0.80
CA LYS A 2 9.47 -1.62 1.42
C LYS A 2 8.01 -1.51 1.86
N MET A 3 7.18 -2.50 1.53
CA MET A 3 5.86 -2.68 2.12
C MET A 3 5.97 -3.31 3.51
N HIS A 4 4.95 -3.14 4.35
CA HIS A 4 5.01 -3.61 5.73
C HIS A 4 4.33 -4.98 5.89
N PHE A 5 5.02 -6.04 5.48
CA PHE A 5 4.66 -7.41 5.83
C PHE A 5 5.12 -7.75 7.25
N CYS A 6 4.28 -8.40 8.05
CA CYS A 6 4.67 -9.00 9.32
C CYS A 6 4.04 -10.37 9.54
N ILE A 7 4.69 -11.22 10.33
CA ILE A 7 4.24 -12.56 10.71
C ILE A 7 4.23 -12.63 12.25
N PRO A 8 3.24 -12.00 12.90
CA PRO A 8 3.17 -11.95 14.35
C PRO A 8 2.81 -13.31 14.97
N VAL A 9 2.09 -14.16 14.24
CA VAL A 9 1.55 -15.42 14.76
C VAL A 9 1.93 -16.58 13.84
N SER A 10 2.42 -17.66 14.44
CA SER A 10 2.55 -18.97 13.79
C SER A 10 1.85 -20.04 14.64
N GLN A 11 1.11 -20.94 14.00
CA GLN A 11 0.33 -21.98 14.67
C GLN A 11 0.70 -23.36 14.16
N GLN A 12 0.89 -24.33 15.05
CA GLN A 12 0.96 -25.73 14.63
C GLN A 12 -0.44 -26.27 14.37
N ARG A 13 -0.62 -26.93 13.23
CA ARG A 13 -1.87 -27.57 12.82
C ARG A 13 -1.61 -29.02 12.41
N PRO A 14 -2.54 -29.94 12.71
CA PRO A 14 -2.49 -31.28 12.16
C PRO A 14 -2.83 -31.24 10.67
N ASP A 15 -2.17 -32.10 9.92
CA ASP A 15 -2.51 -32.46 8.55
C ASP A 15 -3.62 -33.52 8.54
N ALA A 16 -4.32 -33.68 7.41
CA ALA A 16 -5.33 -34.73 7.20
C ALA A 16 -4.75 -36.14 7.42
N LEU A 17 -3.46 -36.32 7.13
CA LEU A 17 -2.71 -37.57 7.32
C LEU A 17 -2.09 -37.71 8.73
N GLY A 18 -2.42 -36.83 9.68
CA GLY A 18 -1.91 -36.87 11.06
C GLY A 18 -0.51 -36.27 11.25
N GLY A 19 0.11 -35.76 10.18
CA GLY A 19 1.33 -34.95 10.25
C GLY A 19 1.10 -33.61 10.96
N ARG A 20 2.17 -32.86 11.25
CA ARG A 20 2.06 -31.49 11.79
C ARG A 20 2.73 -30.51 10.84
N TYR A 21 2.09 -29.38 10.60
CA TYR A 21 2.68 -28.26 9.86
C TYR A 21 2.51 -26.95 10.62
N VAL A 22 3.38 -25.99 10.31
CA VAL A 22 3.29 -24.62 10.84
C VAL A 22 2.58 -23.75 9.82
N LEU A 23 1.54 -23.07 10.27
CA LEU A 23 0.79 -22.07 9.52
C LEU A 23 1.22 -20.69 9.98
N TYR A 24 1.75 -19.88 9.06
CA TYR A 24 2.19 -18.51 9.30
C TYR A 24 1.06 -17.56 8.93
N SER A 25 0.63 -16.71 9.88
CA SER A 25 -0.35 -15.65 9.62
C SER A 25 0.39 -14.40 9.17
N VAL A 26 0.33 -14.11 7.88
CA VAL A 26 0.99 -12.96 7.24
C VAL A 26 0.02 -11.78 7.25
N TYR A 27 0.48 -10.66 7.78
CA TYR A 27 -0.23 -9.39 7.83
C TYR A 27 0.43 -8.39 6.90
N LEU A 28 -0.38 -7.56 6.24
CA LEU A 28 0.05 -6.46 5.38
C LEU A 28 -0.54 -5.15 5.91
N ASP A 29 0.34 -4.24 6.32
CA ASP A 29 -0.03 -2.94 6.88
C ASP A 29 -1.02 -3.06 8.06
N GLY A 30 -0.81 -4.07 8.91
CA GLY A 30 -1.62 -4.33 10.10
C GLY A 30 -2.87 -5.18 9.87
N PHE A 31 -3.23 -5.51 8.63
CA PHE A 31 -4.39 -6.36 8.34
C PHE A 31 -3.96 -7.77 8.00
N LEU A 32 -4.68 -8.78 8.50
CA LEU A 32 -4.43 -10.16 8.11
C LEU A 32 -4.59 -10.27 6.60
N PHE A 33 -3.51 -10.64 5.91
CA PHE A 33 -3.47 -10.71 4.46
C PHE A 33 -3.66 -12.15 3.98
N CYS A 34 -2.85 -13.08 4.49
CA CYS A 34 -2.98 -14.50 4.18
C CYS A 34 -2.44 -15.40 5.29
N LYS A 35 -2.78 -16.68 5.23
CA LYS A 35 -2.22 -17.76 6.04
C LYS A 35 -1.56 -18.76 5.11
N VAL A 36 -0.27 -18.99 5.30
CA VAL A 36 0.55 -19.82 4.40
C VAL A 36 1.45 -20.77 5.17
N ARG A 37 1.73 -21.92 4.57
CA ARG A 37 2.70 -22.90 5.07
C ARG A 37 4.10 -22.59 4.54
N TYR A 38 5.13 -23.02 5.26
CA TYR A 38 6.52 -22.90 4.78
C TYR A 38 6.71 -23.49 3.38
N SER A 39 6.13 -24.66 3.10
CA SER A 39 6.24 -25.32 1.79
C SER A 39 5.66 -24.49 0.65
N GLN A 40 4.58 -23.75 0.89
CA GLN A 40 3.98 -22.85 -0.10
C GLN A 40 4.91 -21.66 -0.38
N LEU A 41 5.45 -21.02 0.66
CA LEU A 41 6.41 -19.92 0.51
C LEU A 41 7.71 -20.39 -0.16
N HIS A 42 8.17 -21.60 0.15
CA HIS A 42 9.35 -22.20 -0.47
C HIS A 42 9.11 -22.47 -1.97
N GLY A 43 7.99 -23.11 -2.33
CA GLY A 43 7.64 -23.34 -3.72
C GLY A 43 7.49 -22.04 -4.51
N TRP A 44 6.92 -21.01 -3.90
CA TRP A 44 6.84 -19.69 -4.48
C TRP A 44 8.23 -19.03 -4.67
N ASN A 45 9.13 -19.12 -3.68
CA ASN A 45 10.51 -18.66 -3.83
C ASN A 45 11.23 -19.34 -4.99
N GLU A 46 11.03 -20.64 -5.21
CA GLU A 46 11.62 -21.35 -6.35
C GLU A 46 11.11 -20.80 -7.69
N GLN A 47 9.81 -20.47 -7.78
CA GLN A 47 9.24 -19.82 -8.96
C GLN A 47 9.83 -18.42 -9.17
N LEU A 48 9.92 -17.61 -8.11
CA LEU A 48 10.56 -16.30 -8.17
C LEU A 48 12.02 -16.41 -8.62
N ARG A 49 12.80 -17.37 -8.10
CA ARG A 49 14.21 -17.58 -8.47
C ARG A 49 14.39 -17.95 -9.93
N ARG A 50 13.43 -18.65 -10.54
CA ARG A 50 13.45 -18.93 -11.99
C ARG A 50 13.31 -17.68 -12.84
N VAL A 51 12.59 -16.66 -12.34
CA VAL A 51 12.35 -15.40 -13.07
C VAL A 51 13.44 -14.36 -12.78
N PHE A 52 13.82 -14.20 -11.51
CA PHE A 52 14.70 -13.11 -11.06
C PHE A 52 16.13 -13.56 -10.70
N GLY A 53 16.41 -14.86 -10.74
CA GLY A 53 17.73 -15.40 -10.46
C GLY A 53 18.26 -15.08 -9.06
N ASN A 54 19.53 -14.70 -8.99
CA ASN A 54 20.26 -14.48 -7.74
C ASN A 54 20.02 -13.11 -7.09
N CYS A 55 19.20 -12.24 -7.69
CA CYS A 55 18.89 -10.92 -7.17
C CYS A 55 17.92 -10.97 -5.97
N LEU A 56 17.34 -12.14 -5.68
CA LEU A 56 16.38 -12.32 -4.59
C LEU A 56 17.07 -12.46 -3.23
N PRO A 57 16.44 -11.96 -2.15
CA PRO A 57 16.94 -12.17 -0.80
C PRO A 57 17.08 -13.67 -0.47
N PRO A 58 17.97 -14.03 0.46
CA PRO A 58 18.13 -15.41 0.89
C PRO A 58 16.83 -15.95 1.48
N PHE A 59 16.42 -17.14 1.04
CA PHE A 59 15.23 -17.80 1.56
C PHE A 59 15.61 -18.68 2.77
N PRO A 60 14.78 -18.73 3.83
CA PRO A 60 15.08 -19.54 5.02
C PRO A 60 15.19 -21.04 4.67
N PRO A 61 16.21 -21.76 5.16
CA PRO A 61 16.45 -23.16 4.77
C PRO A 61 15.43 -24.14 5.35
N LYS A 62 15.28 -25.28 4.67
CA LYS A 62 14.49 -26.42 5.15
C LYS A 62 15.29 -27.14 6.25
N TYR A 63 14.59 -27.58 7.30
CA TYR A 63 15.17 -28.41 8.36
C TYR A 63 14.62 -29.83 8.19
N TYR A 64 15.50 -30.82 8.21
CA TYR A 64 15.17 -32.25 8.05
C TYR A 64 14.82 -32.93 9.37
N LEU A 65 15.15 -32.30 10.50
CA LEU A 65 14.78 -32.73 11.84
C LEU A 65 13.63 -31.87 12.38
N ALA A 66 12.94 -32.40 13.40
CA ALA A 66 11.92 -31.64 14.12
C ALA A 66 12.52 -30.35 14.69
N MET A 67 11.89 -29.21 14.40
CA MET A 67 12.35 -27.92 14.91
C MET A 67 12.02 -27.77 16.40
N THR A 68 12.96 -27.20 17.15
CA THR A 68 12.65 -26.63 18.47
C THR A 68 11.81 -25.36 18.31
N THR A 69 11.17 -24.90 19.40
CA THR A 69 10.41 -23.64 19.40
C THR A 69 11.28 -22.46 18.96
N ALA A 70 12.52 -22.37 19.47
CA ALA A 70 13.46 -21.32 19.09
C ALA A 70 13.81 -21.33 17.59
N MET A 71 13.99 -22.52 16.99
CA MET A 71 14.21 -22.64 15.54
C MET A 71 12.98 -22.25 14.72
N ALA A 72 11.78 -22.53 15.24
CA ALA A 72 10.52 -22.13 14.62
C ALA A 72 10.34 -20.61 14.60
N ASP A 73 10.64 -19.95 15.72
CA ASP A 73 10.61 -18.50 15.87
C ASP A 73 11.65 -17.80 15.00
N GLU A 74 12.86 -18.36 14.94
CA GLU A 74 13.91 -17.84 14.06
C GLU A 74 13.49 -17.95 12.58
N ARG A 75 12.96 -19.10 12.15
CA ARG A 75 12.43 -19.25 10.79
C ARG A 75 11.30 -18.24 10.52
N ARG A 76 10.40 -18.00 11.48
CA ARG A 76 9.31 -17.02 11.36
C ARG A 76 9.88 -15.62 11.11
N ASN A 77 10.89 -15.20 11.88
CA ASN A 77 11.57 -13.92 11.70
C ASN A 77 12.25 -13.81 10.32
N GLN A 78 12.93 -14.87 9.88
CA GLN A 78 13.61 -14.88 8.57
C GLN A 78 12.60 -14.83 7.41
N LEU A 79 11.45 -15.51 7.52
CA LEU A 79 10.37 -15.42 6.52
C LEU A 79 9.78 -14.01 6.46
N GLU A 80 9.57 -13.36 7.62
CA GLU A 80 9.10 -11.98 7.66
C GLU A 80 10.09 -11.04 6.96
N GLN A 81 11.38 -11.13 7.29
CA GLN A 81 12.42 -10.33 6.64
C GLN A 81 12.50 -10.60 5.13
N TYR A 82 12.35 -11.85 4.71
CA TYR A 82 12.31 -12.23 3.30
C TYR A 82 11.16 -11.52 2.57
N LEU A 83 9.94 -11.57 3.10
CA LEU A 83 8.78 -10.89 2.53
C LEU A 83 8.98 -9.36 2.44
N GLN A 84 9.47 -8.74 3.52
CA GLN A 84 9.74 -7.30 3.53
C GLN A 84 10.81 -6.91 2.49
N ASN A 85 11.86 -7.71 2.36
CA ASN A 85 12.95 -7.44 1.42
C ASN A 85 12.54 -7.65 -0.04
N LEU A 86 11.70 -8.65 -0.34
CA LEU A 86 11.15 -8.86 -1.69
C LEU A 86 10.42 -7.62 -2.21
N THR A 87 9.64 -6.96 -1.35
CA THR A 87 8.90 -5.74 -1.73
C THR A 87 9.77 -4.49 -1.93
N SER A 88 11.10 -4.62 -1.78
CA SER A 88 12.00 -3.51 -2.09
C SER A 88 12.15 -3.31 -3.59
N ASP A 89 12.01 -4.38 -4.39
CA ASP A 89 12.17 -4.39 -5.84
C ASP A 89 10.82 -4.22 -6.55
N PRO A 90 10.59 -3.09 -7.26
CA PRO A 90 9.36 -2.87 -8.02
C PRO A 90 9.10 -3.93 -9.10
N ASN A 91 10.15 -4.51 -9.70
CA ASN A 91 10.00 -5.51 -10.76
C ASN A 91 9.39 -6.81 -10.21
N VAL A 92 9.77 -7.18 -8.98
CA VAL A 92 9.19 -8.33 -8.30
C VAL A 92 7.74 -8.05 -7.95
N LEU A 93 7.45 -6.88 -7.36
CA LEU A 93 6.09 -6.49 -6.95
C LEU A 93 5.07 -6.48 -8.10
N GLY A 94 5.49 -6.04 -9.29
CA GLY A 94 4.64 -5.99 -10.48
C GLY A 94 4.60 -7.28 -11.29
N SER A 95 5.25 -8.36 -10.84
CA SER A 95 5.33 -9.60 -11.62
C SER A 95 4.13 -10.53 -11.38
N ASP A 96 3.71 -11.21 -12.46
CA ASP A 96 2.60 -12.17 -12.40
C ASP A 96 2.85 -13.27 -11.36
N VAL A 97 4.08 -13.78 -11.25
CA VAL A 97 4.45 -14.82 -10.28
C VAL A 97 4.27 -14.35 -8.83
N PHE A 98 4.54 -13.06 -8.56
CA PHE A 98 4.32 -12.48 -7.24
C PHE A 98 2.83 -12.28 -6.96
N VAL A 99 2.14 -11.63 -7.91
CA VAL A 99 0.73 -11.25 -7.77
C VAL A 99 -0.18 -12.48 -7.70
N GLU A 100 0.02 -13.48 -8.56
CA GLU A 100 -0.80 -14.69 -8.64
C GLU A 100 -0.72 -15.50 -7.33
N PHE A 101 0.49 -15.68 -6.78
CA PHE A 101 0.65 -16.38 -5.51
C PHE A 101 -0.08 -15.67 -4.36
N LEU A 102 0.10 -14.36 -4.21
CA LEU A 102 -0.53 -13.61 -3.12
C LEU A 102 -2.06 -13.55 -3.28
N LYS A 103 -2.55 -13.42 -4.52
CA LYS A 103 -3.97 -13.51 -4.86
C LYS A 103 -4.56 -14.85 -4.41
N LEU A 104 -3.94 -15.96 -4.78
CA LEU A 104 -4.40 -17.30 -4.38
C LEU A 104 -4.31 -17.50 -2.87
N ALA A 105 -3.24 -17.03 -2.24
CA ALA A 105 -3.05 -17.11 -0.79
C ALA A 105 -4.14 -16.33 -0.03
N GLN A 106 -4.48 -15.12 -0.49
CA GLN A 106 -5.53 -14.30 0.12
C GLN A 106 -6.93 -14.95 -0.05
N LEU A 107 -7.28 -15.41 -1.27
CA LEU A 107 -8.56 -16.10 -1.52
C LEU A 107 -8.73 -17.35 -0.65
N ASN A 108 -7.71 -18.21 -0.60
CA ASN A 108 -7.73 -19.44 0.18
C ASN A 108 -7.87 -19.17 1.68
N THR A 109 -7.19 -18.14 2.19
CA THR A 109 -7.23 -17.78 3.62
C THR A 109 -8.63 -17.43 4.10
N PHE A 110 -9.38 -16.72 3.27
CA PHE A 110 -10.73 -16.26 3.59
C PHE A 110 -11.83 -17.13 2.97
N ASN A 111 -11.46 -18.27 2.38
CA ASN A 111 -12.37 -19.21 1.73
C ASN A 111 -13.30 -18.53 0.70
N VAL A 112 -12.73 -17.64 -0.12
CA VAL A 112 -13.46 -16.90 -1.15
C VAL A 112 -13.23 -17.55 -2.50
N ALA A 113 -14.28 -18.10 -3.10
CA ALA A 113 -14.23 -18.61 -4.47
C ALA A 113 -14.16 -17.45 -5.48
N THR A 114 -13.43 -17.67 -6.57
CA THR A 114 -13.41 -16.76 -7.72
C THR A 114 -14.74 -16.79 -8.45
N LYS A 115 -15.48 -15.68 -8.40
CA LYS A 115 -16.75 -15.52 -9.11
C LYS A 115 -17.01 -14.05 -9.42
N LYS A 116 -17.94 -13.80 -10.34
CA LYS A 116 -18.46 -12.46 -10.58
C LYS A 116 -19.18 -11.94 -9.34
N ALA A 117 -18.94 -10.67 -9.01
CA ALA A 117 -19.55 -9.97 -7.89
C ALA A 117 -19.71 -8.50 -8.24
N SER A 118 -20.64 -7.85 -7.55
CA SER A 118 -20.78 -6.40 -7.59
C SER A 118 -20.02 -5.78 -6.42
N LEU A 119 -19.30 -4.68 -6.67
CA LEU A 119 -18.59 -3.90 -5.66
C LEU A 119 -18.91 -2.41 -5.80
N ASP A 120 -19.40 -1.82 -4.71
CA ASP A 120 -19.57 -0.36 -4.61
C ASP A 120 -18.22 0.31 -4.32
N VAL A 121 -17.79 1.20 -5.22
CA VAL A 121 -16.62 2.07 -4.99
C VAL A 121 -17.10 3.51 -4.76
N PHE A 122 -16.79 4.05 -3.59
CA PHE A 122 -17.25 5.36 -3.15
C PHE A 122 -16.35 6.47 -3.71
N LEU A 123 -16.95 7.46 -4.34
CA LEU A 123 -16.28 8.68 -4.77
C LEU A 123 -16.17 9.68 -3.60
N PRO A 124 -15.31 10.70 -3.70
CA PRO A 124 -15.13 11.68 -2.62
C PRO A 124 -16.41 12.41 -2.20
N ASN A 125 -17.40 12.57 -3.08
CA ASN A 125 -18.71 13.17 -2.73
C ASN A 125 -19.64 12.22 -1.95
N GLY A 126 -19.20 11.01 -1.60
CA GLY A 126 -20.01 10.02 -0.88
C GLY A 126 -20.95 9.19 -1.75
N ARG A 127 -21.07 9.48 -3.05
CA ARG A 127 -21.81 8.62 -3.99
C ARG A 127 -20.99 7.36 -4.31
N SER A 128 -21.64 6.22 -4.49
CA SER A 128 -20.98 5.01 -4.98
C SER A 128 -21.15 4.84 -6.49
N THR A 129 -20.12 4.26 -7.09
CA THR A 129 -20.17 3.68 -8.44
C THR A 129 -20.07 2.18 -8.27
N GLU A 130 -21.17 1.48 -8.55
CA GLU A 130 -21.21 0.02 -8.55
C GLU A 130 -20.40 -0.53 -9.74
N VAL A 131 -19.50 -1.49 -9.55
CA VAL A 131 -18.74 -2.12 -10.64
C VAL A 131 -18.86 -3.65 -10.58
N GLU A 132 -19.01 -4.28 -11.75
CA GLU A 132 -18.92 -5.73 -11.87
C GLU A 132 -17.43 -6.13 -11.91
N ILE A 133 -17.04 -6.98 -10.96
CA ILE A 133 -15.67 -7.47 -10.80
C ILE A 133 -15.67 -8.99 -10.61
N LEU A 134 -14.51 -9.61 -10.72
CA LEU A 134 -14.28 -10.90 -10.08
C LEU A 134 -13.88 -10.66 -8.61
N THR A 135 -14.30 -11.53 -7.71
CA THR A 135 -13.83 -11.55 -6.30
C THR A 135 -12.31 -11.66 -6.18
N SER A 136 -11.66 -12.07 -7.27
CA SER A 136 -10.23 -12.29 -7.44
C SER A 136 -9.49 -11.11 -8.12
N ASP A 137 -10.20 -10.03 -8.47
CA ASP A 137 -9.58 -8.86 -9.09
C ASP A 137 -8.75 -8.06 -8.08
N THR A 138 -7.58 -7.61 -8.53
CA THR A 138 -6.64 -6.81 -7.73
C THR A 138 -7.10 -5.36 -7.60
N ALA A 139 -6.54 -4.61 -6.65
CA ALA A 139 -6.86 -3.20 -6.47
C ALA A 139 -6.53 -2.37 -7.71
N GLU A 140 -5.42 -2.68 -8.39
CA GLU A 140 -5.09 -2.10 -9.70
C GLU A 140 -6.20 -2.38 -10.73
N ARG A 141 -6.63 -3.64 -10.85
CA ARG A 141 -7.67 -4.01 -11.81
C ARG A 141 -9.01 -3.35 -11.52
N VAL A 142 -9.42 -3.32 -10.25
CA VAL A 142 -10.66 -2.63 -9.84
C VAL A 142 -10.57 -1.13 -10.12
N LEU A 143 -9.40 -0.51 -9.87
CA LEU A 143 -9.18 0.90 -10.18
C LEU A 143 -9.31 1.18 -11.68
N GLU A 144 -8.75 0.33 -12.56
CA GLU A 144 -8.95 0.43 -14.01
C GLU A 144 -10.43 0.35 -14.42
N VAL A 145 -11.17 -0.61 -13.84
CA VAL A 145 -12.61 -0.80 -14.15
C VAL A 145 -13.42 0.42 -13.71
N VAL A 146 -13.16 0.94 -12.52
CA VAL A 146 -13.82 2.16 -12.01
C VAL A 146 -13.48 3.36 -12.88
N ALA A 147 -12.20 3.56 -13.21
CA ALA A 147 -11.74 4.66 -14.04
C ALA A 147 -12.40 4.63 -15.43
N HIS A 148 -12.45 3.47 -16.08
CA HIS A 148 -13.16 3.31 -17.34
C HIS A 148 -14.66 3.64 -17.19
N LYS A 149 -15.30 3.22 -16.10
CA LYS A 149 -16.72 3.49 -15.86
C LYS A 149 -17.03 4.98 -15.64
N ILE A 150 -16.14 5.72 -14.98
CA ILE A 150 -16.31 7.16 -14.74
C ILE A 150 -15.70 8.05 -15.83
N GLY A 151 -15.02 7.47 -16.82
CA GLY A 151 -14.38 8.21 -17.92
C GLY A 151 -13.04 8.86 -17.56
N LEU A 152 -12.34 8.37 -16.54
CA LEU A 152 -11.01 8.85 -16.16
C LEU A 152 -9.94 8.29 -17.12
N CYS A 153 -9.09 9.17 -17.65
CA CYS A 153 -8.00 8.79 -18.54
C CYS A 153 -7.02 7.81 -17.87
N ARG A 154 -6.59 6.79 -18.63
CA ARG A 154 -5.68 5.73 -18.15
C ARG A 154 -4.35 6.29 -17.63
N GLU A 155 -3.84 7.34 -18.26
CA GLU A 155 -2.58 8.01 -17.89
C GLU A 155 -2.64 8.64 -16.50
N LEU A 156 -3.85 8.99 -16.03
CA LEU A 156 -4.05 9.62 -14.73
C LEU A 156 -4.30 8.61 -13.60
N LEU A 157 -4.37 7.31 -13.89
CA LEU A 157 -4.63 6.26 -12.89
C LEU A 157 -3.64 6.31 -11.72
N GLY A 158 -2.36 6.57 -12.00
CA GLY A 158 -1.30 6.63 -10.99
C GLY A 158 -1.44 7.75 -9.95
N TYR A 159 -2.34 8.71 -10.19
CA TYR A 159 -2.65 9.80 -9.26
C TYR A 159 -3.77 9.45 -8.28
N PHE A 160 -4.43 8.31 -8.45
CA PHE A 160 -5.52 7.86 -7.60
C PHE A 160 -5.18 6.51 -6.96
N GLY A 161 -5.91 6.19 -5.89
CA GLY A 161 -5.80 4.91 -5.21
C GLY A 161 -7.13 4.47 -4.62
N LEU A 162 -7.22 3.17 -4.35
CA LEU A 162 -8.33 2.60 -3.59
C LEU A 162 -7.96 2.52 -2.11
N PHE A 163 -8.92 2.90 -1.26
CA PHE A 163 -8.77 2.95 0.18
C PHE A 163 -9.89 2.19 0.87
N LEU A 164 -9.59 1.60 2.01
CA LEU A 164 -10.61 1.22 2.98
C LEU A 164 -10.98 2.46 3.79
N ILE A 165 -12.25 2.85 3.74
CA ILE A 165 -12.76 4.05 4.39
C ILE A 165 -13.90 3.65 5.33
N ARG A 166 -13.83 4.10 6.58
CA ARG A 166 -14.87 3.95 7.59
C ARG A 166 -15.77 5.17 7.61
N PHE A 167 -17.07 4.96 7.45
CA PHE A 167 -18.10 5.99 7.63
C PHE A 167 -18.73 5.85 9.02
N CYS A 168 -18.59 6.86 9.88
CA CYS A 168 -19.13 6.86 11.24
C CYS A 168 -20.52 7.51 11.28
N LYS A 169 -21.33 7.19 12.30
CA LYS A 169 -22.72 7.66 12.46
C LYS A 169 -22.88 9.19 12.48
N GLU A 170 -21.82 9.92 12.81
CA GLU A 170 -21.78 11.40 12.85
C GLU A 170 -21.35 12.03 11.52
N GLY A 171 -21.30 11.25 10.43
CA GLY A 171 -20.76 11.71 9.15
C GLY A 171 -19.25 11.89 9.18
N LYS A 172 -18.55 11.45 10.23
CA LYS A 172 -17.09 11.46 10.30
C LYS A 172 -16.51 10.37 9.39
N LEU A 173 -15.59 10.77 8.52
CA LEU A 173 -14.86 9.91 7.61
C LEU A 173 -13.49 9.58 8.22
N SER A 174 -13.12 8.30 8.22
CA SER A 174 -11.79 7.84 8.64
C SER A 174 -11.20 6.94 7.55
N VAL A 175 -10.03 7.31 7.03
CA VAL A 175 -9.30 6.48 6.08
C VAL A 175 -8.54 5.43 6.85
N VAL A 176 -8.87 4.15 6.65
CA VAL A 176 -8.28 3.05 7.42
C VAL A 176 -6.92 2.65 6.84
N LYS A 177 -6.88 2.43 5.51
CA LYS A 177 -5.70 1.92 4.80
C LYS A 177 -5.79 2.25 3.31
N LYS A 178 -4.64 2.50 2.68
CA LYS A 178 -4.48 2.47 1.20
C LYS A 178 -4.27 1.02 0.77
N LEU A 179 -5.09 0.52 -0.15
CA LEU A 179 -4.91 -0.82 -0.68
C LEU A 179 -3.66 -0.85 -1.57
N ALA A 180 -2.80 -1.84 -1.36
CA ALA A 180 -1.71 -2.14 -2.27
C ALA A 180 -2.26 -2.74 -3.57
N ASP A 181 -1.54 -2.53 -4.66
CA ASP A 181 -2.06 -2.73 -6.01
C ASP A 181 -2.45 -4.20 -6.27
N PHE A 182 -1.77 -5.15 -5.61
CA PHE A 182 -2.03 -6.58 -5.66
C PHE A 182 -3.07 -7.10 -4.64
N GLU A 183 -3.52 -6.28 -3.67
CA GLU A 183 -4.57 -6.71 -2.73
C GLU A 183 -5.88 -6.91 -3.48
N LEU A 184 -6.75 -7.80 -2.97
CA LEU A 184 -8.08 -8.05 -3.53
C LEU A 184 -9.13 -7.21 -2.80
N PRO A 185 -9.65 -6.10 -3.36
CA PRO A 185 -10.50 -5.16 -2.62
C PRO A 185 -11.76 -5.83 -2.05
N TYR A 186 -12.34 -6.77 -2.80
CA TYR A 186 -13.50 -7.53 -2.35
C TYR A 186 -13.22 -8.38 -1.11
N VAL A 187 -12.07 -9.05 -1.07
CA VAL A 187 -11.67 -9.88 0.06
C VAL A 187 -11.30 -8.99 1.24
N SER A 188 -10.44 -7.98 1.02
CA SER A 188 -10.01 -7.03 2.06
C SER A 188 -11.18 -6.31 2.72
N LEU A 189 -12.23 -5.98 1.97
CA LEU A 189 -13.46 -5.40 2.52
C LEU A 189 -14.24 -6.39 3.39
N ARG A 190 -14.43 -7.63 2.93
CA ARG A 190 -15.20 -8.66 3.65
C ARG A 190 -14.49 -9.18 4.90
N SER A 191 -13.17 -9.25 4.87
CA SER A 191 -12.35 -9.67 6.00
C SER A 191 -12.05 -8.55 6.98
N SER A 192 -12.44 -7.31 6.66
CA SER A 192 -12.24 -6.18 7.55
C SER A 192 -13.14 -6.32 8.76
N GLU A 193 -12.53 -6.36 9.95
CA GLU A 193 -13.28 -6.29 11.23
C GLU A 193 -13.76 -4.87 11.55
N VAL A 194 -13.44 -3.89 10.68
CA VAL A 194 -13.86 -2.51 10.82
C VAL A 194 -15.31 -2.38 10.39
N GLU A 195 -16.20 -2.10 11.34
CA GLU A 195 -17.61 -1.83 11.06
C GLU A 195 -17.80 -0.65 10.09
N SER A 196 -18.80 -0.74 9.22
CA SER A 196 -19.14 0.32 8.25
C SER A 196 -17.97 0.74 7.33
N CYS A 197 -17.05 -0.19 7.07
CA CYS A 197 -15.97 0.00 6.12
C CYS A 197 -16.49 -0.15 4.67
N LYS A 198 -15.92 0.63 3.76
CA LYS A 198 -16.23 0.66 2.32
C LYS A 198 -14.94 0.84 1.52
N VAL A 199 -14.96 0.47 0.24
CA VAL A 199 -13.88 0.80 -0.70
C VAL A 199 -14.15 2.18 -1.29
N GLY A 200 -13.18 3.09 -1.21
CA GLY A 200 -13.30 4.43 -1.75
C GLY A 200 -12.15 4.80 -2.68
N LEU A 201 -12.46 5.58 -3.71
CA LEU A 201 -11.51 6.22 -4.61
C LEU A 201 -11.09 7.56 -4.02
N ARG A 202 -9.78 7.79 -3.87
CA ARG A 202 -9.23 9.09 -3.49
C ARG A 202 -7.97 9.40 -4.29
N LYS A 203 -7.65 10.68 -4.40
CA LYS A 203 -6.32 11.14 -4.84
C LYS A 203 -5.24 10.52 -3.94
N TRP A 204 -4.16 10.04 -4.55
CA TRP A 204 -3.02 9.43 -3.88
C TRP A 204 -1.69 10.08 -4.26
N TYR A 205 -1.62 11.38 -3.97
CA TYR A 205 -0.39 12.14 -3.94
C TYR A 205 -0.47 13.26 -2.91
N MET A 206 0.67 13.61 -2.32
CA MET A 206 0.75 14.49 -1.15
C MET A 206 1.20 15.90 -1.50
N ASP A 207 1.86 16.07 -2.63
CA ASP A 207 2.28 17.36 -3.15
C ASP A 207 1.16 18.03 -3.99
N PRO A 208 0.62 19.19 -3.54
CA PRO A 208 -0.43 19.91 -4.27
C PRO A 208 -0.02 20.38 -5.67
N SER A 209 1.28 20.53 -5.96
CA SER A 209 1.73 20.99 -7.29
C SER A 209 1.37 20.00 -8.41
N LEU A 210 1.20 18.72 -8.07
CA LEU A 210 0.79 17.68 -9.00
C LEU A 210 -0.65 17.86 -9.51
N ASP A 211 -1.48 18.69 -8.86
CA ASP A 211 -2.83 19.00 -9.35
C ASP A 211 -2.80 19.54 -10.79
N ALA A 212 -1.76 20.29 -11.15
CA ALA A 212 -1.56 20.83 -12.49
C ALA A 212 -1.60 19.73 -13.58
N MET A 213 -1.13 18.52 -13.28
CA MET A 213 -1.11 17.39 -14.21
C MET A 213 -2.51 16.83 -14.51
N LEU A 214 -3.51 17.17 -13.70
CA LEU A 214 -4.88 16.65 -13.81
C LEU A 214 -5.86 17.68 -14.37
N MET A 215 -5.47 18.96 -14.51
CA MET A 215 -6.37 20.05 -14.85
C MET A 215 -6.95 19.96 -16.27
N ASP A 216 -6.26 19.27 -17.19
CA ASP A 216 -6.73 19.07 -18.57
C ASP A 216 -7.80 17.96 -18.70
N CYS A 217 -8.04 17.20 -17.64
CA CYS A 217 -9.03 16.13 -17.62
C CYS A 217 -10.23 16.51 -16.74
N ARG A 218 -11.38 16.76 -17.36
CA ARG A 218 -12.62 17.15 -16.66
C ARG A 218 -12.98 16.20 -15.51
N VAL A 219 -12.94 14.88 -15.74
CA VAL A 219 -13.28 13.88 -14.72
C VAL A 219 -12.29 13.93 -13.55
N ALA A 220 -11.01 14.19 -13.83
CA ALA A 220 -10.01 14.32 -12.78
C ALA A 220 -10.21 15.61 -11.97
N VAL A 221 -10.51 16.73 -12.63
CA VAL A 221 -10.90 18.00 -11.99
C VAL A 221 -12.13 17.80 -11.11
N ASP A 222 -13.18 17.13 -11.60
CA ASP A 222 -14.37 16.80 -10.82
C ASP A 222 -14.00 15.99 -9.56
N LEU A 223 -13.13 14.97 -9.68
CA LEU A 223 -12.67 14.15 -8.54
C LEU A 223 -11.90 14.97 -7.50
N LEU A 224 -10.99 15.84 -7.95
CA LEU A 224 -10.23 16.74 -7.07
C LEU A 224 -11.15 17.73 -6.37
N TYR A 225 -12.08 18.33 -7.11
CA TYR A 225 -13.05 19.29 -6.60
C TYR A 225 -13.95 18.67 -5.53
N MET A 226 -14.51 17.48 -5.81
CA MET A 226 -15.32 16.73 -4.85
C MET A 226 -14.53 16.38 -3.58
N GLN A 227 -13.25 16.02 -3.71
CA GLN A 227 -12.41 15.73 -2.56
C GLN A 227 -12.07 17.00 -1.76
N ALA A 228 -11.75 18.10 -2.43
CA ALA A 228 -11.45 19.38 -1.79
C ALA A 228 -12.63 19.88 -0.94
N ILE A 229 -13.86 19.80 -1.47
CA ILE A 229 -15.08 20.12 -0.72
C ILE A 229 -15.19 19.23 0.52
N GLN A 230 -15.09 17.91 0.35
CA GLN A 230 -15.19 16.98 1.48
C GLN A 230 -14.13 17.29 2.55
N ASP A 231 -12.88 17.51 2.16
CA ASP A 231 -11.79 17.74 3.08
C ASP A 231 -11.97 19.09 3.84
N ILE A 232 -12.55 20.12 3.20
CA ILE A 232 -12.95 21.38 3.87
C ILE A 232 -14.13 21.17 4.83
N GLU A 233 -15.17 20.47 4.40
CA GLU A 233 -16.37 20.19 5.22
C GLU A 233 -16.04 19.34 6.46
N LYS A 234 -15.08 18.41 6.33
CA LYS A 234 -14.58 17.60 7.45
C LYS A 234 -13.49 18.30 8.28
N GLY A 235 -13.10 19.52 7.90
CA GLY A 235 -12.09 20.31 8.61
C GLY A 235 -10.66 19.77 8.50
N TRP A 236 -10.39 18.91 7.51
CA TRP A 236 -9.04 18.44 7.19
C TRP A 236 -8.23 19.59 6.56
N ALA A 237 -8.83 20.25 5.57
CA ALA A 237 -8.37 21.53 5.04
C ALA A 237 -8.98 22.68 5.84
N LYS A 238 -8.16 23.67 6.20
CA LYS A 238 -8.50 24.74 7.15
C LYS A 238 -8.42 26.12 6.49
N PRO A 239 -9.43 26.52 5.68
CA PRO A 239 -9.45 27.83 5.06
C PRO A 239 -9.65 28.93 6.10
N THR A 240 -9.06 30.10 5.86
CA THR A 240 -9.41 31.32 6.59
C THR A 240 -10.87 31.73 6.32
N GLN A 241 -11.42 32.62 7.13
CA GLN A 241 -12.80 33.10 6.92
C GLN A 241 -12.98 33.76 5.55
N VAL A 242 -11.97 34.49 5.06
CA VAL A 242 -11.99 35.13 3.74
C VAL A 242 -11.96 34.08 2.63
N GLN A 243 -11.00 33.15 2.69
CA GLN A 243 -10.92 32.04 1.74
C GLN A 243 -12.22 31.22 1.71
N ARG A 244 -12.83 30.97 2.87
CA ARG A 244 -14.11 30.24 2.95
C ARG A 244 -15.22 30.96 2.18
N GLN A 245 -15.37 32.28 2.37
CA GLN A 245 -16.38 33.06 1.64
C GLN A 245 -16.15 33.04 0.13
N GLU A 246 -14.90 33.13 -0.31
CA GLU A 246 -14.54 33.07 -1.72
C GLU A 246 -14.76 31.68 -2.33
N LEU A 247 -14.37 30.61 -1.62
CA LEU A 247 -14.66 29.23 -2.01
C LEU A 247 -16.17 28.96 -2.12
N GLU A 248 -16.98 29.48 -1.20
CA GLU A 248 -18.44 29.40 -1.25
C GLU A 248 -19.03 30.16 -2.44
N ALA A 249 -18.44 31.31 -2.83
CA ALA A 249 -18.84 32.04 -4.02
C ALA A 249 -18.50 31.27 -5.30
N LEU A 250 -17.27 30.77 -5.41
CA LEU A 250 -16.81 29.95 -6.54
C LEU A 250 -17.63 28.66 -6.70
N GLN A 251 -18.06 28.06 -5.59
CA GLN A 251 -18.97 26.92 -5.60
C GLN A 251 -20.36 27.28 -6.16
N LYS A 252 -20.91 28.45 -5.82
CA LYS A 252 -22.19 28.93 -6.39
C LYS A 252 -22.10 29.24 -7.88
N GLU A 253 -20.93 29.66 -8.35
CA GLU A 253 -20.62 29.94 -9.75
C GLU A 253 -20.26 28.68 -10.57
N ASP A 254 -20.20 27.50 -9.94
CA ASP A 254 -19.73 26.23 -10.53
C ASP A 254 -18.32 26.35 -11.16
N ASN A 255 -17.47 27.22 -10.61
CA ASN A 255 -16.13 27.47 -11.13
C ASN A 255 -15.08 26.57 -10.43
N GLN A 256 -15.08 25.29 -10.80
CA GLN A 256 -14.23 24.28 -10.19
C GLN A 256 -12.72 24.57 -10.34
N THR A 257 -12.28 25.08 -11.49
CA THR A 257 -10.87 25.38 -11.75
C THR A 257 -10.34 26.42 -10.78
N LYS A 258 -11.01 27.57 -10.67
CA LYS A 258 -10.63 28.63 -9.71
C LYS A 258 -10.78 28.18 -8.26
N PHE A 259 -11.79 27.35 -7.97
CA PHE A 259 -11.95 26.77 -6.64
C PHE A 259 -10.73 25.93 -6.25
N LEU A 260 -10.23 25.09 -7.15
CA LEU A 260 -9.05 24.27 -6.91
C LEU A 260 -7.75 25.10 -6.83
N GLU A 261 -7.63 26.15 -7.67
CA GLU A 261 -6.53 27.11 -7.59
C GLU A 261 -6.46 27.76 -6.21
N LEU A 262 -7.58 28.29 -5.70
CA LEU A 262 -7.66 28.86 -4.35
C LEU A 262 -7.45 27.80 -3.26
N SER A 263 -7.97 26.58 -3.47
CA SER A 263 -7.82 25.47 -2.50
C SER A 263 -6.36 25.12 -2.27
N ARG A 264 -5.48 25.26 -3.26
CA ARG A 264 -4.04 25.01 -3.10
C ARG A 264 -3.36 25.93 -2.09
N GLU A 265 -3.94 27.09 -1.81
CA GLU A 265 -3.44 28.06 -0.82
C GLU A 265 -4.04 27.82 0.58
N VAL A 266 -5.01 26.91 0.70
CA VAL A 266 -5.64 26.59 1.97
C VAL A 266 -4.71 25.75 2.84
N ARG A 267 -4.61 26.12 4.12
CA ARG A 267 -3.82 25.35 5.10
C ARG A 267 -4.29 23.90 5.14
N HIS A 268 -3.34 22.98 5.05
CA HIS A 268 -3.54 21.52 5.01
C HIS A 268 -4.30 20.99 3.79
N TYR A 269 -4.42 21.76 2.70
CA TYR A 269 -4.92 21.19 1.44
C TYR A 269 -4.05 20.01 0.99
N GLY A 270 -4.70 18.94 0.52
CA GLY A 270 -4.04 17.70 0.11
C GLY A 270 -3.43 16.87 1.25
N HIS A 271 -3.62 17.25 2.51
CA HIS A 271 -3.13 16.45 3.64
C HIS A 271 -4.08 15.29 3.96
N MET A 272 -3.50 14.15 4.32
CA MET A 272 -4.21 13.03 4.92
C MET A 272 -4.32 13.26 6.44
N GLN A 273 -5.54 13.42 6.95
CA GLN A 273 -5.78 13.53 8.39
C GLN A 273 -6.06 12.16 9.01
N LEU A 274 -5.38 11.88 10.13
CA LEU A 274 -5.61 10.68 10.93
C LEU A 274 -6.76 10.89 11.94
N ASP A 275 -7.32 9.80 12.45
CA ASP A 275 -8.19 9.82 13.61
C ASP A 275 -7.43 10.35 14.83
N PRO A 276 -8.13 11.02 15.78
CA PRO A 276 -7.53 11.46 17.03
C PRO A 276 -6.81 10.32 17.73
N CYS A 277 -5.61 10.61 18.21
CA CYS A 277 -4.69 9.65 18.78
C CYS A 277 -3.92 10.28 19.95
N THR A 278 -2.88 9.61 20.46
CA THR A 278 -2.03 10.17 21.52
C THR A 278 -0.56 10.20 21.10
N CYS A 279 0.23 11.05 21.76
CA CYS A 279 1.67 11.14 21.55
C CYS A 279 2.44 11.30 22.87
N ASP A 280 3.76 11.19 22.78
CA ASP A 280 4.69 11.39 23.91
C ASP A 280 5.24 12.81 24.03
N TYR A 281 4.82 13.71 23.15
CA TYR A 281 5.28 15.09 23.08
C TYR A 281 4.14 16.11 23.34
N PRO A 282 4.41 17.23 24.04
CA PRO A 282 5.64 17.52 24.79
C PRO A 282 5.77 16.66 26.06
N GLU A 283 4.67 16.05 26.50
CA GLU A 283 4.65 15.09 27.60
C GLU A 283 3.83 13.83 27.25
N PRO A 284 4.12 12.68 27.87
CA PRO A 284 3.38 11.44 27.63
C PRO A 284 1.87 11.53 27.86
N GLY A 285 1.10 11.05 26.88
CA GLY A 285 -0.35 10.95 26.98
C GLY A 285 -1.11 12.17 26.45
N CYS A 286 -0.41 13.12 25.82
CA CYS A 286 -1.05 14.24 25.12
C CYS A 286 -1.94 13.72 23.98
N GLY A 287 -3.13 14.32 23.83
CA GLY A 287 -3.98 14.06 22.68
C GLY A 287 -3.39 14.68 21.42
N ALA A 288 -3.56 14.06 20.26
CA ALA A 288 -3.03 14.56 19.00
C ALA A 288 -3.99 14.34 17.83
N VAL A 289 -4.04 15.31 16.94
CA VAL A 289 -4.65 15.18 15.61
C VAL A 289 -3.57 15.48 14.57
N LEU A 290 -3.27 14.49 13.74
CA LEU A 290 -2.20 14.58 12.75
C LEU A 290 -2.76 14.80 11.35
N SER A 291 -2.14 15.72 10.62
CA SER A 291 -2.35 15.97 9.20
C SER A 291 -1.01 15.82 8.49
N VAL A 292 -0.95 14.97 7.45
CA VAL A 292 0.31 14.64 6.76
C VAL A 292 0.17 14.90 5.28
N GLY A 293 1.04 15.72 4.74
CA GLY A 293 1.01 16.14 3.34
C GLY A 293 2.10 17.17 3.08
N ASN A 294 2.31 17.53 1.81
CA ASN A 294 3.20 18.63 1.44
C ASN A 294 4.59 18.64 2.13
N ASN A 295 5.23 17.46 2.26
CA ASN A 295 6.53 17.29 2.89
C ASN A 295 6.58 17.66 4.40
N GLU A 296 5.45 17.61 5.10
CA GLU A 296 5.37 17.86 6.55
C GLU A 296 4.38 16.93 7.28
N ILE A 297 4.58 16.82 8.60
CA ILE A 297 3.67 16.21 9.55
C ILE A 297 3.22 17.33 10.49
N SER A 298 1.98 17.80 10.35
CA SER A 298 1.38 18.79 11.24
C SER A 298 0.62 18.08 12.37
N CYS A 299 0.97 18.36 13.61
CA CYS A 299 0.36 17.81 14.81
C CYS A 299 -0.33 18.94 15.58
N CYS A 300 -1.65 18.85 15.74
CA CYS A 300 -2.38 19.65 16.73
C CYS A 300 -2.45 18.84 18.02
N ILE A 301 -1.69 19.27 19.03
CA ILE A 301 -1.51 18.56 20.30
C ILE A 301 -2.39 19.21 21.35
N THR A 302 -3.17 18.39 22.07
CA THR A 302 -4.00 18.81 23.20
C THR A 302 -3.35 18.34 24.50
N LEU A 303 -2.87 19.30 25.28
CA LEU A 303 -2.30 19.08 26.60
C LEU A 303 -3.39 18.66 27.61
N PRO A 304 -3.06 18.00 28.73
CA PRO A 304 -4.01 17.62 29.77
C PRO A 304 -4.84 18.80 30.33
N GLY A 305 -4.32 20.03 30.23
CA GLY A 305 -5.02 21.27 30.60
C GLY A 305 -5.98 21.82 29.55
N ASN A 306 -6.35 21.05 28.51
CA ASN A 306 -7.15 21.47 27.34
C ASN A 306 -6.56 22.63 26.52
N GLN A 307 -5.27 22.93 26.70
CA GLN A 307 -4.55 23.87 25.84
C GLN A 307 -4.08 23.14 24.58
N THR A 308 -4.25 23.78 23.42
CA THR A 308 -3.86 23.23 22.13
C THR A 308 -2.60 23.91 21.61
N GLN A 309 -1.63 23.11 21.16
CA GLN A 309 -0.39 23.57 20.53
C GLN A 309 -0.25 22.92 19.14
N ASP A 310 0.02 23.74 18.13
CA ASP A 310 0.37 23.25 16.78
C ASP A 310 1.88 23.06 16.68
N VAL A 311 2.31 21.89 16.22
CA VAL A 311 3.71 21.51 15.99
C VAL A 311 3.84 20.96 14.57
N ILE A 312 4.85 21.41 13.83
CA ILE A 312 5.08 20.99 12.45
C ILE A 312 6.45 20.34 12.33
N PHE A 313 6.47 19.07 11.92
CA PHE A 313 7.70 18.33 11.64
C PHE A 313 7.96 18.29 10.14
N GLN A 314 9.04 18.92 9.71
CA GLN A 314 9.44 18.96 8.31
C GLN A 314 10.10 17.63 7.90
N MET A 315 9.66 17.01 6.80
CA MET A 315 10.16 15.68 6.42
C MET A 315 11.65 15.66 6.07
N ASN A 316 12.25 16.78 5.69
CA ASN A 316 13.69 16.88 5.45
C ASN A 316 14.55 16.69 6.72
N ARG A 317 13.95 16.80 7.91
CA ARG A 317 14.59 16.61 9.22
C ARG A 317 14.23 15.26 9.85
N VAL A 318 13.38 14.46 9.22
CA VAL A 318 13.07 13.09 9.65
C VAL A 318 14.11 12.14 9.07
N LYS A 319 14.83 11.41 9.92
CA LYS A 319 15.88 10.47 9.50
C LYS A 319 15.34 9.08 9.19
N CYS A 320 14.49 8.56 10.06
CA CYS A 320 13.85 7.26 9.90
C CYS A 320 12.59 7.18 10.78
N TRP A 321 11.76 6.18 10.50
CA TRP A 321 10.63 5.83 11.33
C TRP A 321 10.44 4.31 11.39
N GLN A 322 9.74 3.86 12.42
CA GLN A 322 9.40 2.46 12.63
C GLN A 322 7.97 2.37 13.16
N VAL A 323 7.25 1.37 12.69
CA VAL A 323 5.95 0.98 13.25
C VAL A 323 6.15 -0.23 14.16
N THR A 324 5.61 -0.19 15.37
CA THR A 324 5.67 -1.28 16.34
C THR A 324 4.25 -1.66 16.79
N PHE A 325 4.05 -2.94 17.10
CA PHE A 325 2.85 -3.42 17.79
C PHE A 325 3.06 -3.31 19.30
N LEU A 326 2.19 -2.58 19.99
CA LEU A 326 2.19 -2.41 21.43
C LEU A 326 1.28 -3.47 22.06
N GLY A 327 1.88 -4.57 22.53
CA GLY A 327 1.19 -5.64 23.24
C GLY A 327 1.94 -6.97 23.16
N THR A 328 2.01 -7.67 24.28
CA THR A 328 2.45 -9.07 24.31
C THR A 328 1.43 -9.90 23.56
N LEU A 329 1.87 -10.70 22.59
CA LEU A 329 1.08 -11.74 21.93
C LEU A 329 0.65 -12.78 22.98
N LEU A 330 -0.40 -12.50 23.73
CA LEU A 330 -1.01 -13.43 24.69
C LEU A 330 -2.49 -13.53 24.35
N ASP A 331 -2.78 -14.46 23.45
CA ASP A 331 -3.97 -15.31 23.54
C ASP A 331 -3.73 -16.51 22.62
N LEU A 332 -3.11 -17.55 23.19
CA LEU A 332 -2.79 -18.79 22.50
C LEU A 332 -4.02 -19.69 22.25
N ASP A 333 -5.19 -19.42 22.85
CA ASP A 333 -6.34 -20.36 22.82
C ASP A 333 -7.74 -19.73 22.65
N GLY A 334 -7.87 -18.50 22.14
CA GLY A 334 -9.18 -17.84 21.89
C GLY A 334 -9.62 -17.83 20.41
N PRO A 335 -10.93 -17.67 20.10
CA PRO A 335 -11.35 -17.32 18.74
C PRO A 335 -10.63 -16.03 18.36
N GLN A 336 -9.98 -16.04 17.20
CA GLN A 336 -9.11 -14.97 16.69
C GLN A 336 -9.84 -13.62 16.69
N ARG A 337 -9.87 -12.94 17.83
CA ARG A 337 -10.09 -11.51 17.88
C ARG A 337 -8.85 -10.94 17.24
N THR A 338 -8.99 -10.13 16.18
CA THR A 338 -7.87 -9.33 15.69
C THR A 338 -7.13 -8.76 16.89
N LEU A 339 -5.80 -8.71 16.81
CA LEU A 339 -5.03 -7.89 17.75
C LEU A 339 -5.81 -6.59 17.93
N ASN A 340 -6.23 -6.26 19.15
CA ASN A 340 -6.61 -4.89 19.47
C ASN A 340 -5.29 -4.11 19.40
N GLN A 341 -4.90 -3.74 18.18
CA GLN A 341 -3.59 -3.23 17.83
C GLN A 341 -3.46 -1.82 18.39
N ASN A 342 -2.99 -1.73 19.64
CA ASN A 342 -2.26 -0.54 20.02
C ASN A 342 -1.02 -0.54 19.13
N LEU A 343 -0.97 0.34 18.14
CA LEU A 343 0.20 0.53 17.30
C LEU A 343 0.87 1.83 17.72
N GLU A 344 2.18 1.84 17.60
CA GLU A 344 2.97 3.06 17.68
C GLU A 344 3.73 3.27 16.38
N LEU A 345 3.85 4.52 15.96
CA LEU A 345 4.85 4.94 15.00
C LEU A 345 5.82 5.86 15.73
N ARG A 346 7.09 5.45 15.76
CA ARG A 346 8.19 6.27 16.26
C ARG A 346 9.02 6.80 15.11
N PHE A 347 9.40 8.07 15.15
CA PHE A 347 10.27 8.66 14.14
C PHE A 347 11.38 9.49 14.79
N GLN A 348 12.55 9.47 14.17
CA GLN A 348 13.72 10.22 14.63
C GLN A 348 13.78 11.55 13.89
N TYR A 349 13.73 12.67 14.63
CA TYR A 349 13.69 14.02 14.10
C TYR A 349 14.88 14.84 14.59
N SER A 350 15.41 15.71 13.71
CA SER A 350 16.49 16.64 14.06
C SER A 350 15.93 17.94 14.60
N GLU A 351 16.21 18.22 15.87
CA GLU A 351 15.87 19.46 16.56
C GLU A 351 17.15 20.05 17.16
N GLU A 352 17.46 21.31 16.84
CA GLU A 352 18.65 22.03 17.36
C GLU A 352 19.97 21.24 17.23
N SER A 353 20.16 20.51 16.12
CA SER A 353 21.31 19.63 15.86
C SER A 353 21.41 18.38 16.77
N ARG A 354 20.35 18.04 17.50
CA ARG A 354 20.20 16.78 18.24
C ARG A 354 19.15 15.90 17.57
N TRP A 355 19.30 14.59 17.70
CA TRP A 355 18.34 13.62 17.20
C TRP A 355 17.46 13.13 18.35
N GLN A 356 16.15 13.35 18.24
CA GLN A 356 15.17 12.93 19.25
C GLN A 356 14.13 11.99 18.63
N TRP A 357 13.63 11.07 19.45
CA TRP A 357 12.54 10.18 19.06
C TRP A 357 11.22 10.78 19.50
N PHE A 358 10.26 10.75 18.59
CA PHE A 358 8.87 11.12 18.83
C PHE A 358 8.01 9.90 18.60
N VAL A 359 7.04 9.63 19.49
CA VAL A 359 6.18 8.46 19.44
C VAL A 359 4.72 8.89 19.31
N ILE A 360 4.05 8.34 18.31
CA ILE A 360 2.63 8.53 18.04
C ILE A 360 1.94 7.18 18.24
N TYR A 361 0.99 7.13 19.17
CA TYR A 361 0.17 5.95 19.44
C TYR A 361 -1.13 6.06 18.67
N THR A 362 -1.26 5.33 17.56
CA THR A 362 -2.41 5.44 16.66
C THR A 362 -2.71 4.12 15.96
N LYS A 363 -3.99 3.75 15.85
CA LYS A 363 -4.42 2.57 15.08
C LYS A 363 -4.12 2.68 13.58
N GLN A 364 -3.79 3.88 13.09
CA GLN A 364 -3.47 4.16 11.69
C GLN A 364 -1.96 4.31 11.45
N ALA A 365 -1.10 3.70 12.29
CA ALA A 365 0.35 3.82 12.18
C ALA A 365 0.89 3.38 10.80
N PHE A 366 0.29 2.35 10.18
CA PHE A 366 0.66 1.90 8.84
C PHE A 366 0.21 2.86 7.73
N LEU A 367 -0.96 3.50 7.88
CA LEU A 367 -1.40 4.56 6.97
C LEU A 367 -0.43 5.75 7.05
N LEU A 368 -0.09 6.18 8.27
CA LEU A 368 0.92 7.23 8.49
C LEU A 368 2.23 6.87 7.79
N SER A 369 2.76 5.67 8.06
CA SER A 369 3.97 5.15 7.40
C SER A 369 3.86 5.20 5.87
N SER A 370 2.70 4.86 5.31
CA SER A 370 2.44 4.91 3.87
C SER A 370 2.45 6.33 3.32
N CYS A 371 1.91 7.31 4.05
CA CYS A 371 1.98 8.72 3.69
C CYS A 371 3.43 9.24 3.69
N LEU A 372 4.22 8.90 4.71
CA LEU A 372 5.64 9.28 4.78
C LEU A 372 6.41 8.69 3.59
N LYS A 373 6.17 7.41 3.27
CA LYS A 373 6.71 6.73 2.10
C LYS A 373 6.36 7.45 0.81
N LYS A 374 5.09 7.85 0.66
CA LYS A 374 4.61 8.54 -0.53
C LYS A 374 5.30 9.88 -0.75
N MET A 375 5.39 10.73 0.29
CA MET A 375 6.10 12.02 0.20
C MET A 375 7.55 11.87 -0.25
N ILE A 376 8.26 10.86 0.27
CA ILE A 376 9.65 10.59 -0.14
C ILE A 376 9.70 10.12 -1.59
N SER A 377 8.79 9.23 -2.01
CA SER A 377 8.76 8.77 -3.40
C SER A 377 8.52 9.91 -4.39
N GLU A 378 7.60 10.82 -4.09
CA GLU A 378 7.30 11.99 -4.93
C GLU A 378 8.50 12.92 -5.03
N LYS A 379 9.16 13.18 -3.89
CA LYS A 379 10.37 14.01 -3.87
C LYS A 379 11.51 13.39 -4.69
N MET A 380 11.69 12.08 -4.63
CA MET A 380 12.72 11.39 -5.44
C MET A 380 12.41 11.47 -6.95
N VAL A 381 11.14 11.33 -7.34
CA VAL A 381 10.71 11.49 -8.74
C VAL A 381 10.96 12.91 -9.23
N LYS A 382 10.65 13.94 -8.43
CA LYS A 382 10.93 15.34 -8.78
C LYS A 382 12.43 15.59 -8.97
N LEU A 383 13.26 15.15 -8.03
CA LEU A 383 14.71 15.31 -8.11
C LEU A 383 15.30 14.60 -9.33
N ALA A 384 14.78 13.43 -9.70
CA ALA A 384 15.18 12.71 -10.90
C ALA A 384 14.76 13.43 -12.20
N ALA A 385 13.61 14.10 -12.20
CA ALA A 385 13.16 14.90 -13.34
C ALA A 385 13.97 16.21 -13.49
N GLU A 386 14.39 16.82 -12.36
CA GLU A 386 15.19 18.04 -12.35
C GLU A 386 16.68 17.79 -12.66
N ASN A 387 17.21 16.60 -12.35
CA ASN A 387 18.61 16.22 -12.59
C ASN A 387 18.72 14.91 -13.41
N PRO A 388 18.45 14.94 -14.73
CA PRO A 388 18.54 13.76 -15.60
C PRO A 388 19.98 13.21 -15.76
N GLU A 389 21.00 13.97 -15.38
CA GLU A 389 22.42 13.58 -15.48
C GLU A 389 22.86 12.50 -14.48
N MET A 390 22.07 12.20 -13.43
CA MET A 390 22.35 11.09 -12.50
C MET A 390 21.96 9.70 -13.04
N GLN A 391 21.48 9.58 -14.28
CA GLN A 391 21.15 8.29 -14.91
C GLN A 391 22.23 7.72 -15.84
N ILE A 392 23.39 8.36 -15.95
CA ILE A 392 24.49 7.85 -16.80
C ILE A 392 25.77 7.82 -15.99
N GLU A 393 26.07 6.66 -15.42
CA GLU A 393 27.44 6.15 -15.27
C GLU A 393 27.35 4.67 -14.85
N VAL A 394 27.39 3.78 -15.84
CA VAL A 394 27.83 2.40 -15.63
C VAL A 394 29.34 2.42 -15.78
N PRO A 395 30.14 2.18 -14.72
CA PRO A 395 31.55 1.94 -14.90
C PRO A 395 31.72 0.52 -15.44
N GLU A 396 31.85 0.38 -16.76
CA GLU A 396 32.53 -0.78 -17.32
C GLU A 396 34.00 -0.71 -16.89
N GLN A 397 34.45 -1.65 -16.04
CA GLN A 397 35.86 -2.03 -16.03
C GLN A 397 36.07 -3.43 -15.44
N GLY A 398 36.65 -4.28 -16.28
CA GLY A 398 37.08 -5.63 -15.90
C GLY A 398 37.61 -6.46 -17.08
N LYS A 399 38.42 -5.87 -17.97
CA LYS A 399 39.16 -6.63 -18.98
C LYS A 399 40.20 -7.52 -18.31
N SER A 400 40.17 -8.83 -18.57
CA SER A 400 41.42 -9.61 -18.67
C SER A 400 41.33 -10.72 -19.71
N ASN A 401 42.37 -10.72 -20.55
CA ASN A 401 42.96 -11.78 -21.36
C ASN A 401 42.27 -12.28 -22.64
N LYS A 402 42.82 -11.72 -23.73
CA LYS A 402 42.82 -12.14 -25.12
C LYS A 402 43.15 -13.64 -25.29
N TYR A 403 42.31 -14.34 -26.04
CA TYR A 403 42.77 -15.34 -27.00
C TYR A 403 42.18 -14.99 -28.37
N HIS A 404 43.07 -14.78 -29.33
CA HIS A 404 42.77 -14.53 -30.74
C HIS A 404 42.33 -15.82 -31.42
N ILE A 405 41.10 -15.89 -31.95
CA ILE A 405 40.80 -16.71 -33.13
C ILE A 405 39.79 -15.98 -34.04
N HIS A 406 40.22 -15.91 -35.31
CA HIS A 406 39.69 -15.41 -36.57
C HIS A 406 38.24 -14.95 -36.77
N GLN A 407 38.16 -13.89 -37.57
CA GLN A 407 37.02 -13.27 -38.25
C GLN A 407 36.20 -14.23 -39.11
N SER A 408 34.88 -14.02 -39.12
CA SER A 408 34.07 -14.12 -40.33
C SER A 408 32.88 -13.16 -40.27
N GLN A 409 32.75 -12.38 -41.34
CA GLN A 409 31.77 -11.31 -41.60
C GLN A 409 30.34 -11.82 -41.76
N GLN A 410 29.34 -11.05 -41.32
CA GLN A 410 28.07 -10.72 -42.02
C GLN A 410 27.12 -9.98 -41.06
N LYS A 411 26.92 -8.67 -41.24
CA LYS A 411 25.85 -7.98 -41.99
C LYS A 411 24.60 -7.70 -41.14
N ASP A 412 24.36 -6.40 -40.98
CA ASP A 412 23.17 -5.75 -40.44
C ASP A 412 21.86 -6.32 -40.99
N TYR A 413 20.83 -6.42 -40.15
CA TYR A 413 19.48 -5.93 -40.49
C TYR A 413 18.68 -5.68 -39.20
N SER A 414 18.23 -4.43 -39.08
CA SER A 414 17.17 -3.98 -38.18
C SER A 414 15.80 -4.49 -38.66
N SER A 415 14.91 -4.80 -37.73
CA SER A 415 13.50 -4.37 -37.74
C SER A 415 12.70 -5.00 -36.61
N PHE A 416 12.16 -4.14 -35.75
CA PHE A 416 11.04 -4.43 -34.87
C PHE A 416 9.76 -4.56 -35.70
N LEU A 417 8.94 -5.59 -35.41
CA LEU A 417 7.49 -5.51 -35.62
C LEU A 417 6.73 -6.25 -34.49
N PRO A 418 5.55 -5.75 -34.08
CA PRO A 418 4.76 -6.26 -32.96
C PRO A 418 3.81 -7.38 -33.40
N ARG A 419 3.64 -8.42 -32.57
CA ARG A 419 2.65 -9.49 -32.83
C ARG A 419 1.33 -9.22 -32.11
N THR A 420 0.29 -9.01 -32.92
CA THR A 420 -1.11 -9.21 -32.60
C THR A 420 -1.43 -10.70 -32.56
N SER A 421 -2.06 -11.20 -31.50
CA SER A 421 -2.57 -12.58 -31.43
C SER A 421 -4.06 -12.60 -31.77
N LYS A 422 -4.38 -13.21 -32.91
CA LYS A 422 -5.74 -13.61 -33.28
C LYS A 422 -6.09 -14.92 -32.57
N SER A 423 -7.27 -14.95 -31.98
CA SER A 423 -7.94 -16.11 -31.41
C SER A 423 -8.27 -17.16 -32.48
N LYS A 424 -8.07 -18.45 -32.13
CA LYS A 424 -8.81 -19.56 -32.74
C LYS A 424 -9.27 -20.52 -31.65
N ILE A 425 -10.58 -20.72 -31.67
CA ILE A 425 -11.35 -21.68 -30.88
C ILE A 425 -11.13 -23.07 -31.50
N ALA A 426 -10.83 -24.06 -30.66
CA ALA A 426 -11.06 -25.48 -30.96
C ALA A 426 -11.66 -26.11 -29.70
N LYS A 427 -12.84 -26.73 -29.85
CA LYS A 427 -13.56 -27.47 -28.81
C LYS A 427 -13.05 -28.91 -28.76
N ASP A 428 -12.98 -29.38 -27.52
CA ASP A 428 -13.11 -30.75 -26.99
C ASP A 428 -12.35 -31.89 -27.67
N ASP A 429 -11.44 -32.49 -26.90
CA ASP A 429 -11.66 -33.85 -26.42
C ASP A 429 -11.14 -34.00 -24.98
N CYS A 430 -12.06 -34.37 -24.11
CA CYS A 430 -11.87 -34.72 -22.70
C CYS A 430 -11.39 -36.17 -22.62
N VAL A 431 -10.52 -36.52 -21.64
CA VAL A 431 -10.46 -37.82 -20.92
C VAL A 431 -9.11 -38.02 -20.17
N PHE A 432 -9.23 -38.00 -18.82
CA PHE A 432 -8.37 -38.50 -17.72
C PHE A 432 -6.94 -37.94 -17.52
N GLY A 433 -6.48 -37.66 -16.29
CA GLY A 433 -6.99 -38.10 -15.00
C GLY A 433 -6.47 -37.33 -13.78
N THR A 434 -7.31 -37.39 -12.75
CA THR A 434 -7.10 -37.14 -11.32
C THR A 434 -5.67 -37.40 -10.83
N ILE A 435 -5.01 -36.35 -10.33
CA ILE A 435 -3.87 -36.47 -9.43
C ILE A 435 -4.44 -36.50 -8.00
N LYS A 436 -4.20 -37.61 -7.29
CA LYS A 436 -4.56 -37.80 -5.89
C LYS A 436 -3.43 -37.28 -4.98
N GLU A 437 -3.81 -36.94 -3.75
CA GLU A 437 -2.91 -36.72 -2.62
C GLU A 437 -2.09 -37.98 -2.34
N GLU A 438 -0.93 -38.13 -2.96
CA GLU A 438 0.13 -39.02 -2.46
C GLU A 438 1.54 -38.66 -2.96
N ASP A 439 1.72 -37.52 -3.64
CA ASP A 439 3.04 -37.04 -4.09
C ASP A 439 3.40 -35.66 -3.47
N LEU A 440 3.45 -35.60 -2.13
CA LEU A 440 4.01 -34.49 -1.34
C LEU A 440 5.34 -34.86 -0.68
#